data_AF-A0A2A5CBS4-F1
#
_entry.id   AF-A0A2A5CBS4-F1
#
_cell.length_a   1.000
_cell.length_b   1.000
_cell.length_c   1.000
_cell.angle_alpha   90.00
_cell.angle_beta   90.00
_cell.angle_gamma   90.00
#
_symmetry.space_group_name_H-M   'P 1'
#
loop_
_entity.id
_entity.type
_entity.pdbx_description
1 polymer ?
#
loop_
_entity_poly.entity_id
_entity_poly.type
_entity_poly.pdbx_seq_one_letter_code
_entity_poly.pdbx_strand_id
1 'polypeptide(L)'
;MKTSKDLYWQNDQTPASRRFDDIYFSTDDGLMESRHVFLTGINAPEIWQNKARFTLLENGFGTGLNFTLTCQAWLKSAAPDAHLTYIATEKYPLSKADIDRALSHWPELDTEKQALLNSTPPQNEGFHQRHLFEGRITLLLLMGDSAAMLNELDARVDAFYLDGFAPSRNPDI
;
A
#
# COMPACT_ATOMS: atom_id res chain seq x y z
N MET A 1 22.23 -3.61 -3.00
CA MET A 1 21.22 -4.68 -3.06
C MET A 1 21.20 -5.41 -1.71
N LYS A 2 20.41 -4.92 -0.74
CA LYS A 2 20.12 -5.64 0.50
C LYS A 2 18.68 -6.10 0.39
N THR A 3 18.48 -7.31 -0.14
CA THR A 3 17.20 -8.01 -0.02
C THR A 3 16.82 -8.10 1.45
N SER A 4 15.51 -8.03 1.71
CA SER A 4 14.83 -8.15 3.00
C SER A 4 15.36 -9.30 3.86
N LYS A 5 16.45 -9.08 4.59
CA LYS A 5 16.94 -10.02 5.63
C LYS A 5 16.08 -9.98 6.88
N ASP A 6 15.18 -8.99 6.95
CA ASP A 6 14.38 -8.72 8.12
C ASP A 6 12.96 -9.30 8.00
N LEU A 7 12.48 -9.75 6.83
CA LEU A 7 11.20 -10.47 6.75
C LEU A 7 11.34 -11.92 7.26
N TYR A 8 10.35 -12.36 8.02
CA TYR A 8 10.13 -13.76 8.37
C TYR A 8 8.63 -14.08 8.34
N TRP A 9 8.30 -15.37 8.39
CA TRP A 9 6.93 -15.85 8.33
C TRP A 9 6.60 -16.54 9.65
N GLN A 10 5.76 -15.93 10.47
CA GLN A 10 5.27 -16.55 11.70
C GLN A 10 4.25 -17.63 11.32
N ASN A 11 4.41 -18.82 11.90
CA ASN A 11 3.59 -20.01 11.59
C ASN A 11 3.49 -20.31 10.09
N ASP A 12 4.55 -20.00 9.32
CA ASP A 12 4.63 -20.12 7.86
C ASP A 12 3.61 -19.30 7.03
N GLN A 13 2.81 -18.45 7.68
CA GLN A 13 1.71 -17.73 7.05
C GLN A 13 1.82 -16.22 7.22
N THR A 14 2.10 -15.73 8.43
CA THR A 14 2.01 -14.30 8.74
C THR A 14 3.33 -13.58 8.45
N PRO A 15 3.37 -12.61 7.51
CA PRO A 15 4.57 -11.84 7.25
C PRO A 15 4.90 -10.93 8.43
N ALA A 16 6.13 -11.00 8.92
CA ALA A 16 6.59 -10.26 10.08
C ALA A 16 7.98 -9.64 9.85
N SER A 17 8.21 -8.46 10.40
CA SER A 17 9.49 -7.75 10.31
C SER A 17 10.31 -7.95 11.57
N ARG A 18 11.44 -8.66 11.45
CA ARG A 18 12.47 -8.75 12.50
C ARG A 18 13.01 -7.38 12.90
N ARG A 19 13.03 -6.41 11.99
CA ARG A 19 13.54 -5.06 12.27
C ARG A 19 12.64 -4.29 13.22
N PHE A 20 11.33 -4.43 13.06
CA PHE A 20 10.33 -3.71 13.86
C PHE A 20 9.71 -4.58 14.96
N ASP A 21 10.07 -5.87 14.99
CA ASP A 21 9.54 -6.87 15.94
C ASP A 21 8.01 -6.88 15.96
N ASP A 22 7.42 -6.86 14.76
CA ASP A 22 5.98 -6.70 14.55
C ASP A 22 5.52 -7.32 13.22
N ILE A 23 4.23 -7.64 13.11
CA ILE A 23 3.62 -8.25 11.92
C ILE A 23 3.16 -7.16 10.93
N TYR A 24 3.15 -7.48 9.63
CA TYR A 24 2.60 -6.55 8.63
C TYR A 24 1.07 -6.54 8.66
N PHE A 25 0.45 -7.69 8.91
CA PHE A 25 -0.99 -7.85 9.15
C PHE A 25 -1.25 -9.25 9.72
N SER A 26 -2.40 -9.47 10.36
CA SER A 26 -2.88 -10.81 10.73
C SER A 26 -3.37 -11.57 9.49
N THR A 27 -3.00 -12.84 9.33
CA THR A 27 -3.50 -13.66 8.20
C THR A 27 -4.93 -14.14 8.37
N ASP A 28 -5.45 -14.19 9.61
CA ASP A 28 -6.81 -14.66 9.88
C ASP A 28 -7.85 -13.55 9.65
N ASP A 29 -7.55 -12.31 10.06
CA ASP A 29 -8.50 -11.17 10.03
C ASP A 29 -7.98 -9.93 9.28
N GLY A 30 -6.71 -9.91 8.83
CA GLY A 30 -6.05 -8.70 8.36
C GLY A 30 -6.71 -8.02 7.16
N LEU A 31 -7.41 -8.77 6.31
CA LEU A 31 -8.20 -8.20 5.21
C LEU A 31 -9.40 -7.40 5.72
N MET A 32 -10.16 -7.95 6.67
CA MET A 32 -11.33 -7.27 7.24
C MET A 32 -10.90 -6.09 8.10
N GLU A 33 -9.84 -6.27 8.89
CA GLU A 33 -9.23 -5.21 9.69
C GLU A 33 -8.76 -4.06 8.80
N SER A 34 -7.99 -4.34 7.75
CA SER A 34 -7.52 -3.30 6.81
C SER A 34 -8.68 -2.59 6.12
N ARG A 35 -9.73 -3.32 5.69
CA ARG A 35 -10.95 -2.71 5.15
C ARG A 35 -11.60 -1.78 6.17
N HIS A 36 -11.74 -2.20 7.42
CA HIS A 36 -12.39 -1.42 8.46
C HIS A 36 -11.57 -0.18 8.86
N VAL A 37 -10.28 -0.35 9.15
CA VAL A 37 -9.41 0.74 9.61
C VAL A 37 -9.20 1.77 8.52
N PHE A 38 -8.89 1.34 7.30
CA PHE A 38 -8.46 2.25 6.24
C PHE A 38 -9.62 2.70 5.35
N LEU A 39 -10.32 1.78 4.67
CA LEU A 39 -11.41 2.16 3.76
C LEU A 39 -12.57 2.79 4.54
N THR A 40 -13.09 2.13 5.57
CA THR A 40 -14.17 2.73 6.38
C THR A 40 -13.67 3.97 7.13
N GLY A 41 -12.40 3.99 7.57
CA GLY A 41 -11.80 5.15 8.25
C GLY A 41 -11.81 6.45 7.42
N ILE A 42 -11.67 6.36 6.10
CA ILE A 42 -11.80 7.51 5.20
C ILE A 42 -13.22 7.70 4.64
N ASN A 43 -14.19 6.94 5.13
CA ASN A 43 -15.56 6.93 4.63
C ASN A 43 -15.65 6.57 3.13
N ALA A 44 -14.90 5.54 2.73
CA ALA A 44 -15.00 4.96 1.41
C ALA A 44 -16.19 3.98 1.29
N PRO A 45 -16.87 3.96 0.13
CA PRO A 45 -16.55 4.68 -1.10
C PRO A 45 -17.14 6.11 -1.19
N GLU A 46 -17.93 6.55 -0.23
CA GLU A 46 -18.70 7.80 -0.29
C GLU A 46 -17.82 9.04 -0.52
N ILE A 47 -16.62 9.06 0.07
CA ILE A 47 -15.68 10.19 -0.03
C ILE A 47 -15.25 10.54 -1.47
N TRP A 48 -15.30 9.58 -2.41
CA TRP A 48 -14.87 9.77 -3.79
C TRP A 48 -15.96 9.66 -4.85
N GLN A 49 -17.21 9.35 -4.48
CA GLN A 49 -18.32 9.16 -5.44
C GLN A 49 -18.52 10.33 -6.42
N ASN A 50 -18.26 11.56 -5.99
CA ASN A 50 -18.48 12.77 -6.80
C ASN A 50 -17.16 13.47 -7.21
N LYS A 51 -16.05 12.74 -7.22
CA LYS A 51 -14.73 13.30 -7.51
C LYS A 51 -14.18 12.75 -8.83
N ALA A 52 -13.85 13.64 -9.75
CA ALA A 52 -13.12 13.27 -10.97
C ALA A 52 -11.66 12.86 -10.68
N ARG A 53 -11.09 13.35 -9.58
CA ARG A 53 -9.74 13.01 -9.11
C ARG A 53 -9.74 12.83 -7.60
N PHE A 54 -9.05 11.82 -7.12
CA PHE A 54 -8.84 11.58 -5.70
C PHE A 54 -7.39 11.22 -5.46
N THR A 55 -6.77 11.85 -4.45
CA THR A 55 -5.39 11.56 -4.06
C THR A 55 -5.37 11.00 -2.65
N LEU A 56 -4.87 9.79 -2.49
CA LEU A 56 -4.68 9.15 -1.20
C LEU A 56 -3.18 9.02 -0.91
N LEU A 57 -2.77 9.30 0.33
CA LEU A 57 -1.40 9.08 0.78
C LEU A 57 -1.33 8.04 1.90
N GLU A 58 -0.46 7.06 1.76
CA GLU A 58 -0.15 6.05 2.77
C GLU A 58 1.28 6.20 3.28
N ASN A 59 1.47 6.21 4.59
CA ASN A 59 2.80 6.29 5.20
C ASN A 59 3.40 4.90 5.50
N GLY A 60 3.68 4.11 4.47
CA GLY A 60 4.24 2.78 4.64
C GLY A 60 3.49 1.79 3.77
N PHE A 61 4.07 1.47 2.61
CA PHE A 61 3.43 0.59 1.63
C PHE A 61 3.40 -0.88 2.06
N GLY A 62 4.49 -1.35 2.67
CA GLY A 62 4.64 -2.71 3.18
C GLY A 62 4.40 -3.77 2.10
N THR A 63 3.35 -4.56 2.32
CA THR A 63 2.94 -5.64 1.40
C THR A 63 2.09 -5.14 0.23
N GLY A 64 1.58 -3.92 0.28
CA GLY A 64 0.60 -3.39 -0.68
C GLY A 64 -0.84 -3.85 -0.44
N LEU A 65 -1.17 -4.40 0.73
CA LEU A 65 -2.54 -4.84 1.06
C LEU A 65 -3.54 -3.68 0.95
N ASN A 66 -3.28 -2.54 1.59
CA ASN A 66 -4.19 -1.39 1.54
C ASN A 66 -4.33 -0.82 0.13
N PHE A 67 -3.23 -0.79 -0.64
CA PHE A 67 -3.26 -0.40 -2.05
C PHE A 67 -4.16 -1.32 -2.88
N THR A 68 -3.99 -2.65 -2.77
CA THR A 68 -4.80 -3.61 -3.52
C THR A 68 -6.29 -3.55 -3.12
N LEU A 69 -6.58 -3.42 -1.82
CA LEU A 69 -7.93 -3.19 -1.31
C LEU A 69 -8.56 -1.90 -1.87
N THR A 70 -7.78 -0.82 -1.90
CA THR A 70 -8.23 0.48 -2.40
C THR A 70 -8.44 0.44 -3.90
N CYS A 71 -7.58 -0.24 -4.67
CA CYS A 71 -7.80 -0.46 -6.09
C CYS A 71 -9.12 -1.18 -6.34
N GLN A 72 -9.39 -2.27 -5.63
CA GLN A 72 -10.61 -3.03 -5.77
C GLN A 72 -11.85 -2.17 -5.44
N ALA A 73 -11.82 -1.43 -4.32
CA ALA A 73 -12.92 -0.56 -3.92
C ALA A 73 -13.14 0.59 -4.92
N TRP A 74 -12.06 1.22 -5.38
CA TRP A 74 -12.09 2.30 -6.38
C TRP A 74 -12.72 1.83 -7.69
N LEU A 75 -12.21 0.73 -8.26
CA LEU A 75 -12.68 0.21 -9.55
C LEU A 75 -14.16 -0.19 -9.51
N LYS A 76 -14.65 -0.68 -8.36
CA LYS A 76 -16.05 -1.05 -8.16
C LYS A 76 -17.01 0.13 -8.00
N SER A 77 -16.53 1.28 -7.52
CA SER A 77 -17.43 2.32 -7.00
C SER A 77 -17.21 3.71 -7.59
N ALA A 78 -16.02 4.06 -8.07
CA ALA A 78 -15.73 5.37 -8.63
C ALA A 78 -16.27 5.50 -10.06
N ALA A 79 -16.65 6.72 -10.45
CA ALA A 79 -17.11 7.04 -11.80
C ALA A 79 -16.09 6.56 -12.86
N PRO A 80 -16.53 6.05 -14.03
CA PRO A 80 -15.63 5.43 -15.02
C PRO A 80 -14.46 6.31 -15.48
N ASP A 81 -14.66 7.63 -15.53
CA ASP A 81 -13.67 8.64 -15.92
C ASP A 81 -12.90 9.25 -14.74
N ALA A 82 -13.21 8.85 -13.51
CA ALA A 82 -12.48 9.28 -12.32
C ALA A 82 -11.10 8.62 -12.23
N HIS A 83 -10.14 9.37 -11.69
CA HIS A 83 -8.75 8.94 -11.51
C HIS A 83 -8.31 8.94 -10.04
N LEU A 84 -7.68 7.84 -9.61
CA LEU A 84 -7.04 7.72 -8.30
C LEU A 84 -5.53 7.94 -8.44
N THR A 85 -4.98 8.83 -7.62
CA THR A 85 -3.54 8.88 -7.35
C THR A 85 -3.30 8.32 -5.95
N TYR A 86 -2.64 7.16 -5.87
CA TYR A 86 -2.25 6.53 -4.62
C TYR A 86 -0.76 6.78 -4.41
N ILE A 87 -0.42 7.52 -3.37
CA ILE A 87 0.96 7.85 -2.99
C ILE A 87 1.32 7.00 -1.78
N ALA A 88 2.47 6.35 -1.78
CA ALA A 88 2.94 5.64 -0.60
C ALA A 88 4.45 5.74 -0.39
N THR A 89 4.88 5.87 0.86
CA THR A 89 6.29 5.81 1.24
C THR A 89 6.72 4.37 1.51
N GLU A 90 7.96 4.02 1.15
CA GLU A 90 8.52 2.71 1.44
C GLU A 90 10.05 2.78 1.58
N LYS A 91 10.57 2.39 2.74
CA LYS A 91 12.00 2.41 3.03
C LYS A 91 12.67 1.06 2.76
N TYR A 92 11.93 -0.03 2.90
CA TYR A 92 12.40 -1.41 2.84
C TYR A 92 11.50 -2.25 1.92
N PRO A 93 11.48 -1.97 0.60
CA PRO A 93 10.57 -2.62 -0.32
C PRO A 93 10.76 -4.14 -0.33
N LEU A 94 9.64 -4.86 -0.18
CA LEU A 94 9.62 -6.31 -0.26
C LEU A 94 9.94 -6.80 -1.68
N SER A 95 10.40 -8.05 -1.80
CA SER A 95 10.58 -8.65 -3.11
C SER A 95 9.23 -8.97 -3.75
N LYS A 96 9.18 -9.05 -5.09
CA LYS A 96 7.98 -9.47 -5.82
C LYS A 96 7.44 -10.82 -5.32
N ALA A 97 8.34 -11.76 -4.99
CA ALA A 97 7.96 -13.07 -4.48
C ALA A 97 7.35 -12.99 -3.06
N ASP A 98 7.88 -12.11 -2.21
CA ASP A 98 7.34 -11.91 -0.85
C ASP A 98 5.97 -11.24 -0.89
N ILE A 99 5.78 -10.25 -1.77
CA ILE A 99 4.47 -9.60 -1.99
C ILE A 99 3.45 -10.63 -2.50
N ASP A 100 3.82 -11.44 -3.48
CA ASP A 100 2.94 -12.48 -4.03
C ASP A 100 2.54 -13.48 -2.94
N ARG A 101 3.50 -13.96 -2.14
CA ARG A 101 3.22 -14.86 -1.03
C ARG A 101 2.29 -14.21 0.01
N ALA A 102 2.55 -12.95 0.38
CA ALA A 102 1.79 -12.24 1.40
C ALA A 102 0.32 -12.05 0.99
N LEU A 103 0.08 -11.71 -0.28
CA LEU A 103 -1.27 -11.40 -0.75
C LEU A 103 -2.03 -12.63 -1.26
N SER A 104 -1.37 -13.77 -1.46
CA SER A 104 -2.03 -15.00 -1.95
C SER A 104 -2.99 -15.65 -0.94
N HIS A 105 -3.03 -15.16 0.30
CA HIS A 105 -4.05 -15.55 1.28
C HIS A 105 -5.46 -15.10 0.88
N TRP A 106 -5.60 -14.10 0.01
CA TRP A 106 -6.89 -13.54 -0.39
C TRP A 106 -7.07 -13.58 -1.91
N PRO A 107 -7.56 -14.72 -2.46
CA PRO A 107 -7.81 -14.86 -3.89
C PRO A 107 -8.76 -13.79 -4.47
N GLU A 108 -9.62 -13.20 -3.62
CA GLU A 108 -10.51 -12.11 -4.04
C GLU A 108 -9.76 -10.83 -4.48
N LEU A 109 -8.47 -10.69 -4.16
CA LEU A 109 -7.61 -9.59 -4.58
C LEU A 109 -6.68 -9.96 -5.73
N ASP A 110 -6.82 -11.15 -6.34
CA ASP A 110 -5.83 -11.65 -7.31
C ASP A 110 -5.65 -10.71 -8.52
N THR A 111 -6.72 -10.08 -9.01
CA THR A 111 -6.62 -9.15 -10.14
C THR A 111 -5.75 -7.94 -9.77
N GLU A 112 -6.01 -7.33 -8.61
CA GLU A 112 -5.26 -6.17 -8.14
C GLU A 112 -3.84 -6.54 -7.73
N LYS A 113 -3.65 -7.70 -7.08
CA LYS A 113 -2.34 -8.28 -6.76
C LYS A 113 -1.50 -8.45 -8.02
N GLN A 114 -2.04 -9.07 -9.07
CA GLN A 114 -1.29 -9.28 -10.32
C GLN A 114 -0.94 -7.94 -10.99
N ALA A 115 -1.82 -6.94 -10.94
CA ALA A 115 -1.52 -5.61 -11.44
C ALA A 115 -0.36 -4.93 -10.66
N LEU A 116 -0.35 -5.05 -9.33
CA LEU A 116 0.77 -4.60 -8.49
C LEU A 116 2.08 -5.33 -8.84
N LEU A 117 2.04 -6.66 -8.86
CA LEU A 117 3.19 -7.51 -9.17
C LEU A 117 3.80 -7.22 -10.54
N ASN A 118 2.98 -6.90 -11.54
CA ASN A 118 3.41 -6.54 -12.89
C ASN A 118 3.93 -5.09 -13.01
N SER A 119 3.63 -4.24 -12.03
CA SER A 119 4.07 -2.84 -12.01
C SER A 119 5.23 -2.56 -11.03
N THR A 120 5.74 -3.60 -10.35
CA THR A 120 6.84 -3.49 -9.37
C THR A 120 8.01 -2.63 -9.88
N PRO A 121 8.36 -1.52 -9.21
CA PRO A 121 9.47 -0.69 -9.62
C PRO A 121 10.83 -1.29 -9.25
N PRO A 122 11.93 -0.78 -9.86
CA PRO A 122 13.28 -1.10 -9.40
C PRO A 122 13.47 -0.66 -7.94
N GLN A 123 14.24 -1.43 -7.16
CA GLN A 123 14.49 -1.17 -5.75
C GLN A 123 15.64 -0.15 -5.54
N ASN A 124 15.46 1.07 -6.05
CA ASN A 124 16.34 2.20 -5.80
C ASN A 124 15.54 3.39 -5.24
N GLU A 125 16.21 4.26 -4.51
CA GLU A 125 15.57 5.45 -3.94
C GLU A 125 15.02 6.39 -5.02
N GLY A 126 13.97 7.14 -4.66
CA GLY A 126 13.33 8.14 -5.50
C GLY A 126 11.84 7.88 -5.73
N PHE A 127 11.28 8.64 -6.67
CA PHE A 127 9.86 8.68 -6.98
C PHE A 127 9.56 7.74 -8.15
N HIS A 128 8.71 6.74 -7.92
CA HIS A 128 8.38 5.71 -8.89
C HIS A 128 6.90 5.71 -9.23
N GLN A 129 6.55 6.27 -10.38
CA GLN A 129 5.17 6.32 -10.86
C GLN A 129 4.82 5.11 -11.72
N ARG A 130 3.65 4.52 -11.48
CA ARG A 130 3.09 3.41 -12.27
C ARG A 130 1.63 3.69 -12.59
N HIS A 131 1.24 3.38 -13.82
CA HIS A 131 -0.15 3.46 -14.26
C HIS A 131 -0.72 2.06 -14.33
N LEU A 132 -1.85 1.85 -13.67
CA LEU A 132 -2.55 0.57 -13.59
C LEU A 132 -3.98 0.75 -14.11
N PHE A 133 -4.60 -0.37 -14.49
CA PHE A 133 -6.01 -0.41 -14.92
C PHE A 133 -6.33 0.63 -15.99
N GLU A 134 -5.60 0.58 -17.10
CA GLU A 134 -5.77 1.49 -18.24
C GLU A 134 -5.61 2.98 -17.87
N GLY A 135 -4.83 3.26 -16.82
CA GLY A 135 -4.57 4.62 -16.36
C GLY A 135 -5.62 5.17 -15.41
N ARG A 136 -6.61 4.38 -14.95
CA ARG A 136 -7.57 4.81 -13.91
C ARG A 136 -6.94 4.97 -12.54
N ILE A 137 -5.81 4.31 -12.29
CA ILE A 137 -5.07 4.39 -11.04
C ILE A 137 -3.60 4.68 -11.34
N THR A 138 -3.06 5.69 -10.68
CA THR A 138 -1.63 5.97 -10.62
C THR A 138 -1.11 5.62 -9.23
N LEU A 139 -0.14 4.72 -9.16
CA LEU A 139 0.63 4.44 -7.96
C LEU A 139 1.93 5.24 -8.01
N LEU A 140 2.16 6.11 -7.03
CA LEU A 140 3.41 6.84 -6.81
C LEU A 140 4.10 6.29 -5.56
N LEU A 141 5.11 5.45 -5.75
CA LEU A 141 5.93 4.90 -4.66
C LEU A 141 7.12 5.82 -4.40
N LEU A 142 7.20 6.34 -3.18
CA LEU A 142 8.28 7.16 -2.68
C LEU A 142 9.28 6.27 -1.95
N MET A 143 10.32 5.83 -2.66
CA MET A 143 11.30 4.89 -2.13
C MET A 143 12.41 5.63 -1.38
N GLY A 144 12.49 5.42 -0.07
CA GLY A 144 13.47 6.08 0.79
C GLY A 144 12.95 6.32 2.19
N ASP A 145 13.64 7.18 2.92
CA ASP A 145 13.16 7.65 4.22
C ASP A 145 11.88 8.48 4.08
N SER A 146 10.83 8.13 4.84
CA SER A 146 9.51 8.73 4.67
C SER A 146 9.52 10.25 4.85
N ALA A 147 10.17 10.76 5.91
CA ALA A 147 10.20 12.19 6.19
C ALA A 147 10.94 12.97 5.09
N ALA A 148 12.05 12.43 4.59
CA ALA A 148 12.79 13.03 3.48
C ALA A 148 11.97 13.06 2.19
N MET A 149 11.35 11.93 1.83
CA MET A 149 10.56 11.82 0.60
C MET A 149 9.30 12.70 0.63
N LEU A 150 8.60 12.76 1.77
CA LEU A 150 7.41 13.58 1.92
C LEU A 150 7.73 15.08 1.92
N ASN A 151 8.92 15.48 2.39
CA ASN A 151 9.37 16.86 2.32
C ASN A 151 9.65 17.32 0.87
N GLU A 152 9.95 16.39 -0.05
CA GLU A 152 10.12 16.67 -1.48
C GLU A 152 8.80 16.56 -2.28
N LEU A 153 7.75 16.02 -1.67
CA LEU A 153 6.47 15.80 -2.33
C LEU A 153 5.64 17.10 -2.37
N ASP A 154 5.38 17.61 -3.57
CA ASP A 154 4.35 18.62 -3.81
C ASP A 154 3.06 17.95 -4.33
N ALA A 155 2.13 17.68 -3.42
CA ALA A 155 0.86 17.05 -3.75
C ALA A 155 -0.29 17.56 -2.87
N ARG A 156 -1.48 17.64 -3.47
CA ARG A 156 -2.73 17.84 -2.74
C ARG A 156 -3.34 16.49 -2.40
N VAL A 157 -3.35 16.15 -1.12
CA VAL A 157 -3.88 14.88 -0.61
C VAL A 157 -5.32 15.08 -0.11
N ASP A 158 -6.23 14.19 -0.52
CA ASP A 158 -7.63 14.16 -0.10
C ASP A 158 -7.85 13.30 1.16
N ALA A 159 -7.06 12.22 1.33
CA ALA A 159 -7.15 11.31 2.46
C ALA A 159 -5.80 10.67 2.80
N PHE A 160 -5.63 10.29 4.07
CA PHE A 160 -4.41 9.68 4.58
C PHE A 160 -4.69 8.30 5.18
N TYR A 161 -3.85 7.32 4.85
CA TYR A 161 -3.66 6.11 5.63
C TYR A 161 -2.39 6.28 6.45
N LEU A 162 -2.57 6.46 7.75
CA LEU A 162 -1.47 6.43 8.70
C LEU A 162 -1.23 4.98 9.11
N ASP A 163 -0.76 4.20 8.13
CA ASP A 163 -0.27 2.84 8.35
C ASP A 163 1.20 2.90 8.76
N GLY A 164 1.70 1.83 9.37
CA GLY A 164 3.06 1.74 9.90
C GLY A 164 3.10 1.01 11.23
N PHE A 165 4.25 0.44 11.54
CA PHE A 165 4.45 -0.26 12.81
C PHE A 165 4.13 0.67 13.99
N ALA A 166 3.57 0.10 15.06
CA ALA A 166 3.12 0.88 16.21
C ALA A 166 4.20 1.88 16.66
N PRO A 167 3.86 3.12 17.09
CA PRO A 167 4.87 4.14 17.46
C PRO A 167 5.90 3.67 18.49
N SER A 168 5.51 2.76 19.38
CA SER A 168 6.42 2.12 20.35
C SER A 168 7.51 1.23 19.73
N ARG A 169 7.31 0.79 18.48
CA ARG A 169 8.16 -0.13 17.71
C ARG A 169 8.90 0.56 16.57
N ASN A 170 8.43 1.73 16.14
CA ASN A 170 9.08 2.56 15.13
C ASN A 170 9.02 4.05 15.52
N PRO A 171 9.85 4.48 16.49
CA PRO A 171 9.80 5.84 17.03
C PRO A 171 10.34 6.93 16.09
N ASP A 172 10.97 6.53 14.98
CA ASP A 172 11.58 7.44 14.00
C ASP A 172 10.56 7.95 12.94
N ILE A 173 9.29 7.55 13.03
CA ILE A 173 8.16 8.02 12.21
C ILE A 173 7.22 8.90 13.05
#